data_AF-U1QSQ8-F1
#
_entry.id   AF-U1QSQ8-F1
#
_cell.length_a   1.000
_cell.length_b   1.000
_cell.length_c   1.000
_cell.angle_alpha   90.00
_cell.angle_beta   90.00
_cell.angle_gamma   90.00
#
_symmetry.space_group_name_H-M   'P 1'
#
loop_
_entity.id
_entity.type
_entity.pdbx_description
1 polymer ?
#
loop_
_entity_poly.entity_id
_entity_poly.type
_entity_poly.pdbx_seq_one_letter_code
_entity_poly.pdbx_strand_id
1 'polypeptide(L)'
;MFFLDPVHRSLYRNWDELAHIHVGYLRLTAGVHPTDARLAGLIGELAMRSRAFSRLWSTGEVADCTTGPMDLDHPDVGCLDVDYQIWLQPDSPDHRLEVYTPRDDSSRKVLSLLSARASS
;
A
#
# COMPACT_ATOMS: atom_id res chain seq x y z
N MET A 1 2.33 -4.56 -9.58
CA MET A 1 1.01 -3.88 -9.36
C MET A 1 0.26 -4.62 -8.25
N PHE A 2 0.18 -4.05 -7.04
CA PHE A 2 -0.19 -4.71 -5.77
C PHE A 2 -1.29 -5.81 -5.82
N PHE A 3 -2.37 -5.60 -6.58
CA PHE A 3 -3.48 -6.56 -6.72
C PHE A 3 -3.40 -7.50 -7.94
N LEU A 4 -2.65 -7.13 -8.99
CA LEU A 4 -2.64 -7.83 -10.28
C LEU A 4 -1.36 -8.63 -10.52
N ASP A 5 -0.32 -8.40 -9.73
CA ASP A 5 1.00 -9.00 -9.89
C ASP A 5 1.26 -10.01 -8.76
N PRO A 6 1.26 -11.33 -9.06
CA PRO A 6 1.48 -12.37 -8.06
C PRO A 6 2.86 -12.27 -7.39
N VAL A 7 3.89 -11.83 -8.12
CA VAL A 7 5.24 -11.68 -7.57
C VAL A 7 5.23 -10.57 -6.53
N HIS A 8 4.61 -9.44 -6.86
CA HIS A 8 4.43 -8.35 -5.91
C HIS A 8 3.65 -8.79 -4.68
N ARG A 9 2.59 -9.59 -4.85
CA ARG A 9 1.81 -10.12 -3.73
C ARG A 9 2.65 -10.98 -2.78
N SER A 10 3.52 -11.84 -3.32
CA SER A 10 4.39 -12.68 -2.50
C SER A 10 5.45 -11.91 -1.70
N LEU A 11 5.68 -10.63 -2.02
CA LEU A 11 6.58 -9.78 -1.23
C LEU A 11 5.97 -9.40 0.12
N TYR A 12 4.65 -9.38 0.27
CA TYR A 12 4.02 -8.87 1.49
C TYR A 12 3.50 -10.04 2.34
N ARG A 13 4.09 -10.26 3.51
CA ARG A 13 3.64 -11.28 4.47
C ARG A 13 2.27 -10.94 5.05
N ASN A 14 1.99 -9.66 5.29
CA ASN A 14 0.70 -9.15 5.74
C ASN A 14 -0.16 -8.60 4.58
N TRP A 15 -0.05 -9.18 3.39
CA TRP A 15 -0.74 -8.68 2.18
C TRP A 15 -2.25 -8.47 2.35
N ASP A 16 -2.94 -9.39 3.05
CA ASP A 16 -4.39 -9.29 3.22
C ASP A 16 -4.78 -8.04 4.02
N GLU A 17 -3.99 -7.64 5.03
CA GLU A 17 -4.21 -6.41 5.82
C GLU A 17 -3.98 -5.17 4.95
N LEU A 18 -2.84 -5.11 4.26
CA LEU A 18 -2.50 -4.01 3.34
C LEU A 18 -3.51 -3.88 2.20
N ALA A 19 -4.09 -4.99 1.74
CA ALA A 19 -5.13 -4.99 0.72
C ALA A 19 -6.41 -4.29 1.20
N HIS A 20 -6.83 -4.48 2.46
CA HIS A 20 -7.98 -3.74 3.02
C HIS A 20 -7.68 -2.24 3.09
N ILE A 21 -6.47 -1.87 3.52
CA ILE A 21 -6.02 -0.47 3.59
C ILE A 21 -6.04 0.18 2.20
N HIS A 22 -5.43 -0.44 1.19
CA HIS A 22 -5.42 0.10 -0.17
C HIS A 22 -6.82 0.23 -0.78
N VAL A 23 -7.72 -0.70 -0.51
CA VAL A 23 -9.13 -0.61 -0.95
C VAL A 23 -9.86 0.52 -0.23
N GLY A 24 -9.68 0.64 1.09
CA GLY A 24 -10.23 1.74 1.88
C GLY A 24 -9.78 3.11 1.37
N TYR A 25 -8.50 3.24 1.04
CA TYR A 25 -7.95 4.48 0.48
C TYR A 25 -8.56 4.81 -0.89
N LEU A 26 -8.63 3.85 -1.83
CA LEU A 26 -9.25 4.06 -3.13
C LEU A 26 -10.73 4.48 -3.01
N ARG A 27 -11.45 3.94 -2.02
CA ARG A 27 -12.83 4.33 -1.72
C ARG A 27 -12.93 5.77 -1.22
N LEU A 28 -12.05 6.16 -0.29
CA LEU A 28 -11.97 7.54 0.18
C LEU A 28 -11.69 8.50 -0.98
N THR A 29 -10.68 8.20 -1.80
CA THR A 29 -10.33 9.02 -2.97
C THR A 29 -11.50 9.12 -3.97
N ALA A 30 -12.22 8.01 -4.22
CA ALA A 30 -13.39 8.04 -5.09
C ALA A 30 -14.54 8.89 -4.53
N GLY A 31 -14.68 8.97 -3.20
CA GLY A 31 -15.62 9.86 -2.54
C GLY A 31 -15.25 11.34 -2.68
N VAL A 32 -13.96 11.67 -2.63
CA VAL A 32 -13.44 13.05 -2.83
C VAL A 32 -13.52 13.47 -4.30
N HIS A 33 -13.29 12.55 -5.24
CA HIS A 33 -13.27 12.82 -6.68
C HIS A 33 -14.31 11.98 -7.45
N PRO A 34 -15.62 12.20 -7.23
CA PRO A 34 -16.67 11.33 -7.77
C PRO A 34 -16.79 11.35 -9.31
N THR A 35 -16.24 12.38 -9.98
CA THR A 35 -16.28 12.52 -11.44
C THR A 35 -14.95 12.20 -12.12
N ASP A 36 -13.97 11.67 -11.39
CA ASP A 36 -12.67 11.28 -11.96
C ASP A 36 -12.80 9.96 -12.77
N ALA A 37 -12.86 10.10 -14.10
CA ALA A 37 -12.97 8.98 -15.02
C ALA A 37 -11.75 8.05 -14.98
N ARG A 38 -10.55 8.56 -14.66
CA ARG A 38 -9.33 7.75 -14.59
C ARG A 38 -9.36 6.87 -13.35
N LEU A 39 -9.77 7.43 -12.23
CA LEU A 39 -9.96 6.68 -10.98
C LEU A 39 -11.05 5.59 -11.15
N ALA A 40 -12.19 5.95 -11.74
CA ALA A 40 -13.25 4.99 -12.04
C ALA A 40 -12.76 3.86 -12.96
N GLY A 41 -11.97 4.17 -13.98
CA GLY A 41 -11.35 3.19 -14.87
C GLY A 41 -10.41 2.23 -14.15
N LEU A 42 -9.54 2.73 -13.27
CA LEU A 42 -8.64 1.91 -12.46
C LEU A 42 -9.42 0.96 -11.53
N ILE A 43 -10.43 1.47 -10.83
CA ILE A 43 -11.28 0.64 -9.95
C ILE A 43 -11.98 -0.46 -10.76
N GLY A 44 -12.51 -0.12 -11.94
CA GLY A 44 -13.14 -1.08 -12.85
C GLY A 44 -12.18 -2.18 -13.30
N GLU A 45 -10.96 -1.80 -13.71
CA GLU A 45 -9.92 -2.77 -14.09
C GLU A 45 -9.58 -3.72 -12.93
N LEU A 46 -9.33 -3.17 -11.74
CA LEU A 46 -8.98 -3.96 -10.55
C LEU A 46 -10.12 -4.91 -10.15
N ALA A 47 -11.37 -4.44 -10.22
CA ALA A 47 -12.55 -5.26 -9.94
C ALA A 47 -12.73 -6.41 -10.94
N MET A 48 -12.40 -6.18 -12.22
CA MET A 48 -12.48 -7.22 -13.25
C MET A 48 -11.34 -8.24 -13.15
N ARG A 49 -10.13 -7.79 -12.80
CA ARG A 49 -8.90 -8.60 -12.91
C ARG A 49 -8.44 -9.21 -11.59
N SER A 50 -8.96 -8.76 -10.45
CA SER A 50 -8.60 -9.29 -9.13
C SER A 50 -9.84 -9.67 -8.31
N ARG A 51 -10.04 -10.98 -8.13
CA ARG A 51 -11.12 -11.50 -7.28
C ARG A 51 -11.00 -11.02 -5.83
N ALA A 52 -9.77 -10.87 -5.34
CA ALA A 52 -9.53 -10.35 -4.00
C ALA A 52 -9.96 -8.88 -3.88
N PHE A 53 -9.56 -8.03 -4.84
CA PHE A 53 -10.01 -6.64 -4.89
C PHE A 53 -11.53 -6.55 -4.99
N SER A 54 -12.16 -7.28 -5.92
CA SER A 54 -13.61 -7.28 -6.11
C SER A 54 -14.37 -7.61 -4.82
N ARG A 55 -13.90 -8.63 -4.08
CA ARG A 55 -14.48 -9.00 -2.78
C ARG A 55 -14.35 -7.88 -1.76
N LEU A 56 -13.15 -7.34 -1.57
CA LEU A 56 -12.90 -6.25 -0.62
C LEU A 56 -13.67 -4.97 -1.00
N TRP A 57 -13.75 -4.66 -2.29
CA TRP A 57 -14.53 -3.53 -2.78
C TRP A 57 -16.02 -3.74 -2.49
N SER A 58 -16.55 -4.96 -2.57
CA SER A 58 -17.98 -5.19 -2.29
C SER A 58 -18.39 -4.97 -0.82
N THR A 59 -17.46 -5.01 0.14
CA THR A 59 -17.80 -4.84 1.58
C THR A 59 -18.19 -3.41 1.93
N GLY A 60 -17.77 -2.42 1.13
CA GLY A 60 -18.05 -1.01 1.41
C GLY A 60 -17.20 -0.42 2.55
N GLU A 61 -16.28 -1.19 3.14
CA GLU A 61 -15.49 -0.75 4.29
C GLU A 61 -14.55 0.40 3.91
N VAL A 62 -14.43 1.34 4.85
CA VAL A 62 -13.47 2.43 4.85
C VAL A 62 -12.51 2.16 6.00
N ALA A 63 -11.21 2.20 5.71
CA ALA A 63 -10.16 1.96 6.71
C ALA A 63 -9.50 3.29 7.09
N ASP A 64 -9.08 3.41 8.35
CA ASP A 64 -8.15 4.46 8.76
C ASP A 64 -6.76 4.06 8.25
N CYS A 65 -6.34 4.68 7.15
CA CYS A 65 -5.17 4.27 6.37
C CYS A 65 -3.88 4.98 6.83
N THR A 66 -3.86 5.55 8.04
CA THR A 66 -2.83 6.53 8.43
C THR A 66 -1.61 5.91 9.12
N THR A 67 -1.72 4.72 9.69
CA THR A 67 -0.59 4.02 10.32
C THR A 67 -0.80 2.51 10.30
N GLY A 68 0.28 1.72 10.30
CA GLY A 68 0.18 0.28 10.40
C GLY A 68 1.48 -0.46 10.10
N PRO A 69 1.48 -1.80 10.22
CA PRO A 69 2.63 -2.62 9.87
C PRO A 69 2.71 -2.88 8.36
N MET A 70 3.93 -3.00 7.83
CA MET A 70 4.21 -3.54 6.50
C MET A 70 5.36 -4.54 6.60
N ASP A 71 5.03 -5.81 6.35
CA ASP A 71 5.94 -6.93 6.55
C ASP A 71 6.33 -7.50 5.19
N LEU A 72 7.61 -7.37 4.81
CA LEU A 72 8.12 -7.66 3.47
C LEU A 72 9.12 -8.82 3.44
N ASP A 73 8.95 -9.75 2.50
CA ASP A 73 9.96 -10.71 2.05
C ASP A 73 10.68 -10.14 0.81
N HIS A 74 11.71 -9.31 1.01
CA HIS A 74 12.43 -8.70 -0.10
C HIS A 74 13.37 -9.72 -0.78
N PRO A 75 13.29 -9.93 -2.11
CA PRO A 75 13.96 -11.03 -2.80
C PRO A 75 15.49 -11.00 -2.65
N ASP A 76 16.07 -9.80 -2.63
CA ASP A 76 17.52 -9.64 -2.61
C ASP A 76 18.14 -9.48 -1.21
N VAL A 77 17.39 -8.95 -0.25
CA VAL A 77 17.94 -8.51 1.05
C VAL A 77 17.24 -9.15 2.25
N GLY A 78 16.23 -10.00 2.01
CA GLY A 78 15.54 -10.78 3.03
C GLY A 78 14.37 -10.03 3.69
N CYS A 79 14.03 -10.46 4.91
CA CYS A 79 12.88 -9.95 5.64
C CYS A 79 13.08 -8.48 6.06
N LEU A 80 12.11 -7.63 5.75
CA LEU A 80 12.04 -6.23 6.16
C LEU A 80 10.67 -5.97 6.81
N ASP A 81 10.67 -5.71 8.12
CA ASP A 81 9.48 -5.31 8.86
C ASP A 81 9.55 -3.82 9.20
N VAL A 82 8.56 -3.07 8.75
CA VAL A 82 8.47 -1.63 9.02
C VAL A 82 7.09 -1.26 9.52
N ASP A 83 7.04 -0.20 10.31
CA ASP A 83 5.80 0.50 10.62
C ASP A 83 5.71 1.72 9.70
N TYR A 84 4.59 1.86 9.01
CA TYR A 84 4.31 3.02 8.15
C TYR A 84 3.46 4.04 8.89
N GLN A 85 3.67 5.31 8.57
CA GLN A 85 2.85 6.43 9.01
C GLN A 85 2.63 7.37 7.82
N ILE A 86 1.38 7.82 7.63
CA ILE A 86 0.96 8.69 6.53
C ILE A 86 0.47 10.01 7.10
N TRP A 87 1.05 11.11 6.63
CA TRP A 87 0.58 12.47 6.90
C TRP A 87 0.04 13.08 5.62
N LEU A 88 -1.19 13.57 5.68
CA LEU A 88 -1.83 14.30 4.59
C LEU A 88 -1.49 15.79 4.73
N GLN A 89 -1.21 16.46 3.60
CA GLN A 89 -1.01 17.90 3.60
C GLN A 89 -2.38 18.60 3.64
N PRO A 90 -2.68 19.44 4.67
CA PRO A 90 -4.01 20.05 4.82
C PRO A 90 -4.45 20.88 3.61
N ASP A 91 -3.53 21.68 3.05
CA ASP A 91 -3.80 22.60 1.94
C ASP A 91 -3.64 21.94 0.55
N SER A 92 -3.27 20.66 0.51
CA SER A 92 -3.10 19.89 -0.73
C SER A 92 -3.39 18.42 -0.45
N PRO A 93 -4.68 18.00 -0.46
CA PRO A 93 -5.08 16.64 -0.08
C PRO A 93 -4.52 15.56 -1.02
N ASP A 94 -4.02 15.94 -2.20
CA ASP A 94 -3.36 15.06 -3.16
C ASP A 94 -1.89 14.76 -2.77
N HIS A 95 -1.32 15.52 -1.83
CA HIS A 95 0.03 15.33 -1.32
C HIS A 95 0.02 14.63 0.04
N ARG A 96 0.93 13.67 0.18
CA ARG A 96 1.14 12.97 1.44
C ARG A 96 2.62 12.64 1.65
N LEU A 97 2.99 12.58 2.92
CA LEU A 97 4.26 12.02 3.36
C LEU A 97 4.00 10.64 3.94
N GLU A 98 4.72 9.64 3.47
CA GLU A 98 4.75 8.31 4.07
C GLU A 98 6.13 8.07 4.68
N VAL A 99 6.18 7.77 5.98
CA VAL A 99 7.42 7.40 6.67
C VAL A 99 7.35 5.94 7.05
N TYR A 100 8.42 5.21 6.76
CA TYR A 100 8.58 3.80 7.07
C TYR A 100 9.72 3.62 8.06
N THR A 101 9.41 3.09 9.24
CA THR A 101 10.37 2.93 10.33
C THR A 101 10.64 1.44 10.57
N PRO A 102 11.90 0.96 10.53
CA PRO A 102 12.21 -0.42 10.85
C PRO A 102 11.75 -0.82 12.25
N ARG A 103 11.07 -1.95 12.37
CA ARG A 103 10.53 -2.45 13.64
C ARG A 103 11.61 -3.00 14.57
N ASP A 104 12.73 -3.46 14.00
CA ASP A 104 13.86 -4.01 14.72
C ASP A 104 15.23 -3.71 14.07
N ASP A 105 16.30 -4.13 14.75
CA ASP A 105 17.67 -3.94 14.28
C ASP A 105 17.99 -4.75 13.01
N SER A 106 17.30 -5.87 12.79
CA SER A 106 17.47 -6.69 11.57
C SER A 106 16.93 -5.92 10.36
N SER A 107 15.70 -5.45 10.46
CA SER A 107 15.01 -4.62 9.48
C SER A 107 15.76 -3.31 9.23
N ARG A 108 16.37 -2.70 10.26
CA ARG A 108 17.20 -1.49 10.10
C ARG A 108 18.42 -1.76 9.22
N LYS A 109 19.09 -2.90 9.40
CA LYS A 109 20.23 -3.30 8.56
C LYS A 109 19.78 -3.55 7.12
N VAL A 110 18.68 -4.27 6.94
CA VAL A 110 18.11 -4.55 5.61
C VAL A 110 17.72 -3.25 4.88
N LEU A 111 17.04 -2.32 5.56
CA LEU A 111 16.68 -1.03 4.99
C LEU A 111 17.92 -0.23 4.57
N SER A 112 19.00 -0.27 5.36
CA SER A 112 20.26 0.42 5.05
C SER A 112 20.94 -0.15 3.79
N LEU A 113 20.84 -1.46 3.55
CA LEU A 113 21.34 -2.10 2.32
C LEU A 113 20.57 -1.63 1.08
N LEU A 114 19.24 -1.43 1.19
CA LEU A 114 18.41 -0.91 0.11
C LEU A 114 18.73 0.55 -0.22
N SER A 115 18.88 1.40 0.80
CA SER A 115 19.22 2.81 0.62
C SER A 115 20.59 3.01 -0.06
N ALA A 116 21.56 2.16 0.27
CA ALA A 116 22.88 2.20 -0.35
C ALA A 116 22.82 1.83 -1.86
N ARG A 117 21.96 0.89 -2.25
CA ARG A 117 21.75 0.49 -3.65
C ARG A 117 20.95 1.51 -4.47
N ALA A 118 20.04 2.25 -3.84
CA ALA A 118 19.27 3.29 -4.52
C ALA A 118 20.10 4.55 -4.84
N SER A 119 21.27 4.69 -4.21
CA SER A 119 22.16 5.86 -4.35
C SER A 119 23.29 5.65 -5.38
N SER A 120 23.28 4.53 -6.12
CA SER A 120 24.27 4.14 -7.13
C SER A 120 23.65 4.02 -8.51
#